data_AF-A0A9D9Y8R4-F1
#
_entry.id   AF-A0A9D9Y8R4-F1
#
_cell.length_a   1.000
_cell.length_b   1.000
_cell.length_c   1.000
_cell.angle_alpha   90.00
_cell.angle_beta   90.00
_cell.angle_gamma   90.00
#
_symmetry.space_group_name_H-M   'P 1'
#
loop_
_entity.id
_entity.type
_entity.pdbx_description
1 polymer ?
#
loop_
_entity_poly.entity_id
_entity_poly.type
_entity_poly.pdbx_seq_one_letter_code
_entity_poly.pdbx_strand_id
1 'polypeptide(L)'
;MKQIIINEIIAQQLIAEQFPEFKNFEIKSIKTQGHDNRTFRLGNDLLIRLPSAQCYAAQIKKEQIWLPQFAPHISTMIPKPIKLGNPTSFYPFPWSINQWIEGESANNLTPQDLDLPIIAEQVAQFLKELAIINSEKGPNPGPENFYRGGRLGVYYNQTQAALQKLSSFFDVAPYEQLWHQAVQNGRLCDPVWIHGDMSPSNIIIEKKQLKAVIDFSGIAVGEPSCDLVMAWTFFDEASKQIFKENLDYEENIWEVARAWALWKSLITLADMQDLQTPAANTQLKILENIVNDHTAKRYFLMTPKPLRTFTINSHEKIIIELRNYYDQLHCCYFPSIYFKHYNHKYSLNQHEDARDLTEKLVTTLEQVLENKLTLPDELQDLGTIANHHYNPKDHHNYYSSKEFEERYERFQKYEILGHDYFAFLFNDMYGNIILQISPAYPLRHVRKHRKPSYNNFLHWMKTSYSPKFTRIIPKKVAEDWLDQSRQILGIIKNNIHEGFRKFPAEEEDSDQ
;
A
#
# COMPACT_ATOMS: atom_id res chain seq x y z
N MET A 1 -37.11 0.06 -7.92
CA MET A 1 -37.42 -0.71 -9.15
C MET A 1 -38.43 -1.78 -8.79
N LYS A 2 -39.45 -2.03 -9.64
CA LYS A 2 -40.35 -3.19 -9.44
C LYS A 2 -39.52 -4.46 -9.58
N GLN A 3 -39.43 -5.24 -8.52
CA GLN A 3 -38.73 -6.53 -8.55
C GLN A 3 -39.59 -7.52 -9.34
N ILE A 4 -39.07 -8.05 -10.44
CA ILE A 4 -39.76 -9.08 -11.23
C ILE A 4 -39.51 -10.41 -10.54
N ILE A 5 -40.59 -11.15 -10.26
CA ILE A 5 -40.48 -12.50 -9.70
C ILE A 5 -40.15 -13.43 -10.87
N ILE A 6 -38.98 -14.05 -10.82
CA ILE A 6 -38.50 -14.99 -11.84
C ILE A 6 -38.34 -16.36 -11.18
N ASN A 7 -39.04 -17.37 -11.70
CA ASN A 7 -39.07 -18.74 -11.20
C ASN A 7 -39.19 -19.74 -12.37
N GLU A 8 -39.22 -21.04 -12.08
CA GLU A 8 -39.32 -22.08 -13.10
C GLU A 8 -40.58 -21.95 -13.96
N ILE A 9 -41.70 -21.47 -13.40
CA ILE A 9 -42.97 -21.32 -14.13
C ILE A 9 -42.80 -20.28 -15.25
N ILE A 10 -42.17 -19.14 -14.97
CA ILE A 10 -41.87 -18.13 -15.99
C ILE A 10 -40.97 -18.71 -17.08
N ALA A 11 -39.92 -19.45 -16.70
CA ALA A 11 -39.03 -20.09 -17.66
C ALA A 11 -39.76 -21.13 -18.55
N GLN A 12 -40.64 -21.95 -17.97
CA GLN A 12 -41.48 -22.91 -18.69
C GLN A 12 -42.42 -22.22 -19.68
N GLN A 13 -43.08 -21.14 -19.27
CA GLN A 13 -43.97 -20.37 -20.13
C GLN A 13 -43.20 -19.76 -21.31
N LEU A 14 -42.04 -19.16 -21.04
CA LEU A 14 -41.17 -18.59 -22.07
C LEU A 14 -40.70 -19.62 -23.10
N ILE A 15 -40.30 -20.82 -22.64
CA ILE A 15 -39.90 -21.92 -23.52
C ILE A 15 -41.08 -22.42 -24.35
N ALA A 16 -42.25 -22.64 -23.73
CA ALA A 16 -43.42 -23.13 -24.43
C ALA A 16 -43.93 -22.15 -25.51
N GLU A 17 -43.84 -20.84 -25.26
CA GLU A 17 -44.28 -19.80 -26.20
C GLU A 17 -43.30 -19.60 -27.37
N GLN A 18 -41.98 -19.61 -27.12
CA GLN A 18 -40.99 -19.16 -28.11
C GLN A 18 -40.12 -20.29 -28.69
N PHE A 19 -39.92 -21.38 -27.97
CA PHE A 19 -39.07 -22.50 -28.37
C PHE A 19 -39.75 -23.85 -28.10
N PRO A 20 -40.86 -24.15 -28.80
CA PRO A 20 -41.67 -25.35 -28.54
C PRO A 20 -40.91 -26.67 -28.72
N GLU A 21 -39.76 -26.66 -29.41
CA GLU A 21 -38.86 -27.80 -29.48
C GLU A 21 -38.31 -28.26 -28.11
N PHE A 22 -38.22 -27.34 -27.13
CA PHE A 22 -37.73 -27.64 -25.78
C PHE A 22 -38.83 -27.74 -24.73
N LYS A 23 -40.12 -27.65 -25.11
CA LYS A 23 -41.25 -27.57 -24.17
C LYS A 23 -41.35 -28.74 -23.18
N ASN A 24 -40.84 -29.91 -23.56
CA ASN A 24 -40.87 -31.14 -22.76
C ASN A 24 -39.58 -31.36 -21.97
N PHE A 25 -38.59 -30.46 -22.08
CA PHE A 25 -37.34 -30.59 -21.34
C PHE A 25 -37.60 -30.22 -19.89
N GLU A 26 -36.94 -30.93 -18.98
CA GLU A 26 -37.01 -30.60 -17.57
C GLU A 26 -36.36 -29.22 -17.32
N ILE A 27 -37.05 -28.35 -16.57
CA ILE A 27 -36.53 -27.03 -16.19
C ILE A 27 -36.36 -26.98 -14.68
N LYS A 28 -35.14 -26.73 -14.22
CA LYS A 28 -34.78 -26.71 -12.80
C LYS A 28 -33.95 -25.48 -12.47
N SER A 29 -34.30 -24.76 -11.40
CA SER A 29 -33.44 -23.71 -10.87
C SER A 29 -32.09 -24.29 -10.41
N ILE A 30 -31.00 -23.57 -10.68
CA ILE A 30 -29.70 -23.91 -10.10
C ILE A 30 -29.65 -23.50 -8.63
N LYS A 31 -28.83 -24.21 -7.83
CA LYS A 31 -28.73 -23.99 -6.38
C LYS A 31 -28.32 -22.57 -6.02
N THR A 32 -27.34 -22.02 -6.75
CA THR A 32 -26.78 -20.69 -6.50
C THR A 32 -27.15 -19.76 -7.64
N GLN A 33 -27.99 -18.76 -7.37
CA GLN A 33 -28.43 -17.80 -8.37
C GLN A 33 -27.46 -16.61 -8.47
N GLY A 34 -27.21 -16.14 -9.70
CA GLY A 34 -26.40 -14.96 -9.94
C GLY A 34 -27.14 -13.66 -9.57
N HIS A 35 -26.40 -12.57 -9.39
CA HIS A 35 -26.99 -11.26 -9.12
C HIS A 35 -27.77 -10.75 -10.36
N ASP A 36 -27.12 -10.81 -11.52
CA ASP A 36 -27.58 -10.16 -12.76
C ASP A 36 -28.62 -10.99 -13.52
N ASN A 37 -28.53 -12.31 -13.40
CA ASN A 37 -29.39 -13.26 -14.10
C ASN A 37 -29.93 -14.31 -13.14
N ARG A 38 -31.16 -14.75 -13.40
CA ARG A 38 -31.68 -16.01 -12.87
C ARG A 38 -31.43 -17.11 -13.89
N THR A 39 -30.89 -18.23 -13.42
CA THR A 39 -30.42 -19.32 -14.27
C THR A 39 -31.18 -20.60 -13.96
N PHE A 40 -31.59 -21.28 -15.03
CA PHE A 40 -32.31 -22.56 -14.95
C PHE A 40 -31.65 -23.57 -15.88
N ARG A 41 -31.45 -24.81 -15.43
CA ARG A 41 -31.12 -25.93 -16.33
C ARG A 41 -32.31 -26.19 -17.26
N LEU A 42 -32.02 -26.51 -18.51
CA LEU A 42 -32.99 -26.90 -19.53
C LEU A 42 -32.55 -28.24 -20.11
N GLY A 43 -33.18 -29.33 -19.65
CA GLY A 43 -32.69 -30.67 -19.90
C GLY A 43 -31.26 -30.87 -19.37
N ASN A 44 -30.47 -31.70 -20.05
CA ASN A 44 -29.14 -32.09 -19.61
C ASN A 44 -28.01 -31.18 -20.12
N ASP A 45 -28.20 -30.52 -21.26
CA ASP A 45 -27.09 -29.86 -21.98
C ASP A 45 -27.27 -28.36 -22.16
N LEU A 46 -28.39 -27.79 -21.70
CA LEU A 46 -28.72 -26.37 -21.89
C LEU A 46 -29.03 -25.68 -20.57
N LEU A 47 -28.99 -24.36 -20.61
CA LEU A 47 -29.43 -23.47 -19.55
C LEU A 47 -30.19 -22.27 -20.12
N ILE A 48 -31.07 -21.69 -19.31
CA ILE A 48 -31.80 -20.45 -19.57
C ILE A 48 -31.19 -19.37 -18.69
N ARG A 49 -30.82 -18.22 -19.26
CA ARG A 49 -30.45 -17.00 -18.50
C ARG A 49 -31.52 -15.93 -18.68
N LEU A 50 -32.14 -15.54 -17.58
CA LEU A 50 -33.15 -14.49 -17.49
C LEU A 50 -32.58 -13.29 -16.73
N PRO A 51 -32.33 -12.12 -17.37
CA PRO A 51 -31.99 -10.89 -16.67
C PRO A 51 -32.92 -10.57 -15.49
N SER A 52 -32.33 -10.21 -14.35
CA SER A 52 -33.05 -9.89 -13.11
C SER A 52 -33.55 -8.44 -13.07
N ALA A 53 -32.99 -7.56 -13.89
CA ALA A 53 -33.33 -6.14 -13.99
C ALA A 53 -32.99 -5.56 -15.38
N GLN A 54 -33.60 -4.41 -15.70
CA GLN A 54 -33.45 -3.73 -16.99
C GLN A 54 -31.99 -3.38 -17.33
N CYS A 55 -31.17 -3.05 -16.33
CA CYS A 55 -29.75 -2.74 -16.53
C CYS A 55 -28.94 -3.93 -17.06
N TYR A 56 -29.38 -5.17 -16.81
CA TYR A 56 -28.72 -6.39 -17.28
C TYR A 56 -29.22 -6.85 -18.66
N ALA A 57 -30.38 -6.36 -19.11
CA ALA A 57 -31.02 -6.83 -20.33
C ALA A 57 -30.17 -6.64 -21.60
N ALA A 58 -29.39 -5.55 -21.67
CA ALA A 58 -28.53 -5.26 -22.83
C ALA A 58 -27.39 -6.28 -23.00
N GLN A 59 -26.96 -6.93 -21.91
CA GLN A 59 -25.83 -7.85 -21.88
C GLN A 59 -26.12 -9.13 -22.68
N ILE A 60 -27.36 -9.62 -22.62
CA ILE A 60 -27.79 -10.84 -23.36
C ILE A 60 -27.56 -10.71 -24.87
N LYS A 61 -27.93 -9.57 -25.46
CA LYS A 61 -27.73 -9.33 -26.89
C LYS A 61 -26.25 -9.20 -27.23
N LYS A 62 -25.46 -8.60 -26.33
CA LYS A 62 -24.01 -8.44 -26.48
C LYS A 62 -23.31 -9.79 -26.56
N GLU A 63 -23.60 -10.68 -25.62
CA GLU A 63 -23.07 -12.05 -25.61
C GLU A 63 -23.43 -12.83 -26.88
N GLN A 64 -24.67 -12.70 -27.35
CA GLN A 64 -25.13 -13.36 -28.58
C GLN A 64 -24.37 -12.91 -29.84
N ILE A 65 -23.94 -11.66 -29.89
CA ILE A 65 -23.20 -11.12 -31.04
C ILE A 65 -21.74 -11.55 -30.98
N TRP A 66 -21.11 -11.46 -29.81
CA TRP A 66 -19.64 -11.51 -29.71
C TRP A 66 -19.09 -12.90 -29.37
N LEU A 67 -19.77 -13.70 -28.55
CA LEU A 67 -19.27 -15.04 -28.19
C LEU A 67 -19.02 -15.95 -29.41
N PRO A 68 -19.88 -15.97 -30.45
CA PRO A 68 -19.59 -16.74 -31.67
C PRO A 68 -18.37 -16.24 -32.44
N GLN A 69 -18.04 -14.95 -32.31
CA GLN A 69 -16.86 -14.35 -32.95
C GLN A 69 -15.59 -14.62 -32.15
N PHE A 70 -15.69 -14.76 -30.82
CA PHE A 70 -14.55 -15.07 -29.95
C PHE A 70 -14.18 -16.55 -29.97
N ALA A 71 -15.17 -17.44 -30.04
CA ALA A 71 -14.97 -18.88 -29.92
C ALA A 71 -13.89 -19.48 -30.85
N PRO A 72 -13.69 -19.04 -32.11
CA PRO A 72 -12.62 -19.55 -32.96
C PRO A 72 -11.20 -19.13 -32.55
N HIS A 73 -11.05 -18.12 -31.69
CA HIS A 73 -9.78 -17.51 -31.30
C HIS A 73 -9.37 -17.81 -29.85
N ILE A 74 -10.25 -18.45 -29.08
CA ILE A 74 -10.02 -18.76 -27.67
C ILE A 74 -9.93 -20.27 -27.49
N SER A 75 -8.85 -20.73 -26.86
CA SER A 75 -8.60 -22.14 -26.58
C SER A 75 -9.41 -22.64 -25.38
N THR A 76 -9.62 -21.79 -24.39
CA THR A 76 -10.46 -22.06 -23.22
C THR A 76 -11.94 -22.08 -23.60
N MET A 77 -12.72 -23.00 -23.05
CA MET A 77 -14.15 -23.06 -23.35
C MET A 77 -14.86 -21.79 -22.86
N ILE A 78 -15.74 -21.23 -23.69
CA ILE A 78 -16.60 -20.09 -23.36
C ILE A 78 -18.07 -20.46 -23.60
N PRO A 79 -19.05 -19.73 -23.04
CA PRO A 79 -20.45 -20.05 -23.25
C PRO A 79 -20.79 -20.01 -24.74
N LYS A 80 -21.62 -20.95 -25.18
CA LYS A 80 -22.16 -20.98 -26.54
C LYS A 80 -23.63 -20.58 -26.50
N PRO A 81 -23.97 -19.37 -26.96
CA PRO A 81 -25.35 -18.96 -27.10
C PRO A 81 -26.07 -19.77 -28.18
N ILE A 82 -27.25 -20.31 -27.87
CA ILE A 82 -28.01 -21.21 -28.75
C ILE A 82 -29.27 -20.52 -29.30
N LYS A 83 -30.03 -19.83 -28.44
CA LYS A 83 -31.23 -19.08 -28.83
C LYS A 83 -31.30 -17.75 -28.10
N LEU A 84 -31.92 -16.77 -28.75
CA LEU A 84 -32.27 -15.47 -28.18
C LEU A 84 -33.79 -15.38 -28.09
N GLY A 85 -34.30 -15.26 -26.87
CA GLY A 85 -35.71 -15.04 -26.59
C GLY A 85 -36.07 -13.55 -26.55
N ASN A 86 -37.30 -13.25 -26.95
CA ASN A 86 -37.88 -11.92 -26.96
C ASN A 86 -38.64 -11.63 -25.65
N PRO A 87 -38.81 -10.33 -25.29
CA PRO A 87 -39.76 -9.93 -24.26
C PRO A 87 -41.19 -10.43 -24.53
N THR A 88 -41.94 -10.74 -23.47
CA THR A 88 -43.37 -11.09 -23.48
C THR A 88 -44.18 -10.14 -22.59
N SER A 89 -45.49 -10.34 -22.53
CA SER A 89 -46.39 -9.57 -21.65
C SER A 89 -46.12 -9.80 -20.14
N PHE A 90 -45.49 -10.92 -19.79
CA PHE A 90 -45.20 -11.32 -18.41
C PHE A 90 -43.70 -11.31 -18.07
N TYR A 91 -42.82 -11.18 -19.06
CA TYR A 91 -41.38 -11.02 -18.85
C TYR A 91 -40.79 -9.96 -19.81
N PRO A 92 -40.37 -8.79 -19.33
CA PRO A 92 -40.13 -7.61 -20.18
C PRO A 92 -38.77 -7.56 -20.86
N PHE A 93 -37.87 -8.53 -20.63
CA PHE A 93 -36.49 -8.46 -21.10
C PHE A 93 -36.17 -9.52 -22.17
N PRO A 94 -35.23 -9.24 -23.10
CA PRO A 94 -34.61 -10.29 -23.88
C PRO A 94 -33.87 -11.27 -22.96
N TRP A 95 -33.84 -12.54 -23.36
CA TRP A 95 -33.23 -13.62 -22.58
C TRP A 95 -32.56 -14.64 -23.50
N SER A 96 -31.79 -15.59 -22.95
CA SER A 96 -31.04 -16.54 -23.78
C SER A 96 -31.14 -17.98 -23.29
N ILE A 97 -31.00 -18.90 -24.26
CA ILE A 97 -30.66 -20.30 -24.02
C ILE A 97 -29.20 -20.46 -24.42
N ASN A 98 -28.38 -20.99 -23.52
CA ASN A 98 -26.96 -21.26 -23.74
C ASN A 98 -26.66 -22.73 -23.51
N GLN A 99 -25.53 -23.20 -24.04
CA GLN A 99 -25.00 -24.50 -23.68
C GLN A 99 -24.60 -24.54 -22.20
N TRP A 100 -24.93 -25.62 -21.52
CA TRP A 100 -24.43 -25.92 -20.18
C TRP A 100 -23.00 -26.43 -20.25
N ILE A 101 -22.15 -25.91 -19.37
CA ILE A 101 -20.76 -26.33 -19.22
C ILE A 101 -20.67 -27.07 -17.89
N GLU A 102 -20.34 -28.36 -17.94
CA GLU A 102 -20.14 -29.16 -16.74
C GLU A 102 -18.85 -28.77 -16.02
N GLY A 103 -18.90 -28.71 -14.70
CA GLY A 103 -17.79 -28.34 -13.82
C GLY A 103 -18.29 -27.58 -12.60
N GLU A 104 -17.36 -27.12 -11.76
CA GLU A 104 -17.69 -26.37 -10.55
C GLU A 104 -17.06 -24.98 -10.61
N SER A 105 -17.76 -23.96 -10.09
CA SER A 105 -17.20 -22.61 -10.04
C SER A 105 -16.05 -22.56 -9.02
N ALA A 106 -14.94 -21.87 -9.34
CA ALA A 106 -13.78 -21.83 -8.44
C ALA A 106 -14.10 -21.21 -7.07
N ASN A 107 -15.13 -20.36 -6.98
CA ASN A 107 -15.56 -19.77 -5.70
C ASN A 107 -16.21 -20.78 -4.72
N ASN A 108 -16.63 -21.94 -5.21
CA ASN A 108 -17.23 -23.01 -4.40
C ASN A 108 -16.23 -24.08 -3.99
N LEU A 109 -14.98 -23.97 -4.44
CA LEU A 109 -13.91 -24.95 -4.24
C LEU A 109 -12.96 -24.51 -3.13
N THR A 110 -12.30 -25.50 -2.53
CA THR A 110 -11.24 -25.26 -1.54
C THR A 110 -9.87 -25.23 -2.22
N PRO A 111 -8.82 -24.66 -1.59
CA PRO A 111 -7.48 -24.64 -2.17
C PRO A 111 -6.95 -26.02 -2.59
N GLN A 112 -7.38 -27.11 -1.93
CA GLN A 112 -6.97 -28.48 -2.27
C GLN A 112 -7.56 -28.99 -3.59
N ASP A 113 -8.67 -28.40 -4.03
CA ASP A 113 -9.36 -28.72 -5.28
C ASP A 113 -8.82 -27.92 -6.47
N LEU A 114 -7.84 -27.05 -6.25
CA LEU A 114 -7.31 -26.10 -7.23
C LEU A 114 -5.82 -26.29 -7.42
N ASP A 115 -5.36 -26.31 -8.67
CA ASP A 115 -3.95 -26.17 -9.02
C ASP A 115 -3.71 -24.70 -9.41
N LEU A 116 -3.50 -23.84 -8.42
CA LEU A 116 -3.41 -22.38 -8.63
C LEU A 116 -2.31 -21.97 -9.61
N PRO A 117 -1.10 -22.57 -9.61
CA PRO A 117 -0.08 -22.31 -10.62
C PRO A 117 -0.58 -22.56 -12.05
N ILE A 118 -1.17 -23.74 -12.32
CA ILE A 118 -1.68 -24.07 -13.65
C ILE A 118 -2.86 -23.15 -14.03
N ILE A 119 -3.77 -22.89 -13.08
CA ILE A 119 -4.90 -21.98 -13.32
C ILE A 119 -4.40 -20.58 -13.65
N ALA A 120 -3.35 -20.07 -12.98
CA ALA A 120 -2.75 -18.78 -13.28
C ALA A 120 -2.23 -18.70 -14.73
N GLU A 121 -1.52 -19.72 -15.19
CA GLU A 121 -1.07 -19.81 -16.60
C GLU A 121 -2.25 -19.82 -17.57
N GLN A 122 -3.26 -20.65 -17.31
CA GLN A 122 -4.43 -20.80 -18.18
C GLN A 122 -5.29 -19.53 -18.25
N VAL A 123 -5.48 -18.84 -17.12
CA VAL A 123 -6.20 -17.56 -17.09
C VAL A 123 -5.39 -16.47 -17.81
N ALA A 124 -4.07 -16.41 -17.63
CA ALA A 124 -3.21 -15.49 -18.38
C ALA A 124 -3.29 -15.74 -19.90
N GLN A 125 -3.25 -17.01 -20.31
CA GLN A 125 -3.37 -17.41 -21.71
C GLN A 125 -4.73 -17.01 -22.30
N PHE A 126 -5.83 -17.25 -21.57
CA PHE A 126 -7.16 -16.80 -21.98
C PHE A 126 -7.22 -15.29 -22.19
N LEU A 127 -6.65 -14.49 -21.28
CA LEU A 127 -6.64 -13.03 -21.40
C LEU A 127 -5.78 -12.54 -22.57
N LYS A 128 -4.64 -13.21 -22.86
CA LYS A 128 -3.84 -12.94 -24.05
C LYS A 128 -4.62 -13.21 -25.33
N GLU A 129 -5.28 -14.36 -25.41
CA GLU A 129 -6.11 -14.75 -26.56
C GLU A 129 -7.25 -13.76 -26.79
N LEU A 130 -7.94 -13.36 -25.71
CA LEU A 130 -8.98 -12.35 -25.78
C LEU A 130 -8.44 -11.02 -26.30
N ALA A 131 -7.29 -10.57 -25.77
CA ALA A 131 -6.71 -9.27 -26.10
C ALA A 131 -6.26 -9.13 -27.57
N ILE A 132 -5.87 -10.23 -28.23
CA ILE A 132 -5.41 -10.20 -29.64
C ILE A 132 -6.53 -10.30 -30.67
N ILE A 133 -7.79 -10.56 -30.25
CA ILE A 133 -8.94 -10.57 -31.16
C ILE A 133 -9.16 -9.15 -31.69
N ASN A 134 -9.46 -9.02 -32.99
CA ASN A 134 -9.75 -7.71 -33.60
C ASN A 134 -10.87 -6.98 -32.83
N SER A 135 -10.55 -5.81 -32.29
CA SER A 135 -11.40 -5.00 -31.42
C SER A 135 -12.08 -3.81 -32.12
N GLU A 136 -11.85 -3.60 -33.43
CA GLU A 136 -12.32 -2.41 -34.17
C GLU A 136 -13.84 -2.16 -34.09
N LYS A 137 -14.63 -3.21 -33.96
CA LYS A 137 -16.11 -3.14 -33.93
C LYS A 137 -16.70 -3.30 -32.54
N GLY A 138 -15.87 -3.48 -31.52
CA GLY A 138 -16.35 -3.72 -30.17
C GLY A 138 -16.94 -2.48 -29.51
N PRO A 139 -17.85 -2.65 -28.54
CA PRO A 139 -18.41 -1.53 -27.80
C PRO A 139 -17.35 -0.92 -26.87
N ASN A 140 -17.32 0.39 -26.78
CA ASN A 140 -16.49 1.10 -25.79
C ASN A 140 -17.03 0.86 -24.36
N PRO A 141 -16.22 1.13 -23.31
CA PRO A 141 -16.68 1.09 -21.92
C PRO A 141 -17.79 2.13 -21.68
N GLY A 142 -18.86 1.71 -21.00
CA GLY A 142 -20.05 2.53 -20.80
C GLY A 142 -21.00 1.99 -19.72
N PRO A 143 -22.16 2.65 -19.48
CA PRO A 143 -23.14 2.20 -18.49
C PRO A 143 -23.53 0.72 -18.61
N GLU A 144 -23.56 0.18 -19.82
CA GLU A 144 -23.93 -1.19 -20.15
C GLU A 144 -22.94 -2.27 -19.71
N ASN A 145 -21.69 -1.90 -19.41
CA ASN A 145 -20.71 -2.78 -18.80
C ASN A 145 -20.15 -2.20 -17.50
N PHE A 146 -20.85 -1.24 -16.90
CA PHE A 146 -20.41 -0.52 -15.71
C PHE A 146 -19.02 0.11 -15.90
N TYR A 147 -18.72 0.66 -17.08
CA TYR A 147 -17.47 1.34 -17.39
C TYR A 147 -16.20 0.49 -17.14
N ARG A 148 -16.33 -0.85 -17.14
CA ARG A 148 -15.17 -1.76 -17.08
C ARG A 148 -14.30 -1.54 -18.31
N GLY A 149 -12.98 -1.50 -18.11
CA GLY A 149 -12.00 -1.08 -19.12
C GLY A 149 -11.98 0.42 -19.43
N GLY A 150 -12.76 1.23 -18.72
CA GLY A 150 -12.72 2.68 -18.79
C GLY A 150 -11.77 3.30 -17.77
N ARG A 151 -11.79 4.62 -17.66
CA ARG A 151 -11.02 5.35 -16.65
C ARG A 151 -11.49 5.02 -15.23
N LEU A 152 -10.56 4.59 -14.39
CA LEU A 152 -10.79 4.26 -12.98
C LEU A 152 -11.50 5.38 -12.19
N GLY A 153 -11.25 6.64 -12.55
CA GLY A 153 -11.87 7.82 -11.92
C GLY A 153 -13.40 7.85 -11.92
N VAL A 154 -14.08 7.07 -12.78
CA VAL A 154 -15.54 6.92 -12.74
C VAL A 154 -16.04 6.38 -11.39
N TYR A 155 -15.19 5.64 -10.68
CA TYR A 155 -15.49 5.03 -9.38
C TYR A 155 -15.08 5.89 -8.19
N TYR A 156 -14.52 7.08 -8.42
CA TYR A 156 -13.95 7.93 -7.36
C TYR A 156 -14.92 8.17 -6.19
N ASN A 157 -16.14 8.62 -6.48
CA ASN A 157 -17.12 8.93 -5.44
C ASN A 157 -17.51 7.69 -4.62
N GLN A 158 -17.61 6.53 -5.26
CA GLN A 158 -17.95 5.28 -4.59
C GLN A 158 -16.81 4.82 -3.67
N THR A 159 -15.56 4.91 -4.14
CA THR A 159 -14.37 4.59 -3.32
C THR A 159 -14.29 5.52 -2.12
N GLN A 160 -14.50 6.82 -2.31
CA GLN A 160 -14.44 7.81 -1.22
C GLN A 160 -15.52 7.56 -0.16
N ALA A 161 -16.74 7.22 -0.58
CA ALA A 161 -17.80 6.85 0.35
C ALA A 161 -17.47 5.57 1.14
N ALA A 162 -16.88 4.56 0.48
CA ALA A 162 -16.43 3.35 1.15
C ALA A 162 -15.31 3.62 2.16
N LEU A 163 -14.29 4.39 1.78
CA LEU A 163 -13.19 4.81 2.67
C LEU A 163 -13.72 5.57 3.90
N GLN A 164 -14.63 6.52 3.69
CA GLN A 164 -15.26 7.27 4.79
C GLN A 164 -16.06 6.36 5.73
N LYS A 165 -16.80 5.38 5.20
CA LYS A 165 -17.55 4.42 6.02
C LYS A 165 -16.61 3.50 6.83
N LEU A 166 -15.48 3.13 6.25
CA LEU A 166 -14.54 2.18 6.83
C LEU A 166 -13.52 2.82 7.78
N SER A 167 -13.34 4.14 7.73
CA SER A 167 -12.35 4.87 8.56
C SER A 167 -12.59 4.78 10.07
N SER A 168 -13.81 4.42 10.50
CA SER A 168 -14.12 4.17 11.92
C SER A 168 -13.70 2.78 12.40
N PHE A 169 -13.33 1.88 11.49
CA PHE A 169 -13.02 0.47 11.80
C PHE A 169 -11.53 0.16 11.71
N PHE A 170 -10.82 0.78 10.77
CA PHE A 170 -9.37 0.64 10.60
C PHE A 170 -8.77 1.87 9.91
N ASP A 171 -7.44 1.98 9.91
CA ASP A 171 -6.76 3.07 9.22
C ASP A 171 -6.89 2.93 7.71
N VAL A 172 -7.58 3.89 7.09
CA VAL A 172 -7.86 3.90 5.65
C VAL A 172 -6.86 4.71 4.83
N ALA A 173 -5.98 5.49 5.48
CA ALA A 173 -5.05 6.38 4.78
C ALA A 173 -4.16 5.67 3.76
N PRO A 174 -3.65 4.45 4.01
CA PRO A 174 -2.88 3.70 3.02
C PRO A 174 -3.68 3.42 1.73
N TYR A 175 -4.93 2.99 1.86
CA TYR A 175 -5.79 2.66 0.73
C TYR A 175 -6.18 3.91 -0.07
N GLU A 176 -6.51 5.00 0.63
CA GLU A 176 -6.82 6.28 0.01
C GLU A 176 -5.66 6.78 -0.84
N GLN A 177 -4.43 6.70 -0.33
CA GLN A 177 -3.25 7.13 -1.09
C GLN A 177 -3.04 6.29 -2.36
N LEU A 178 -3.15 4.97 -2.27
CA LEU A 178 -3.05 4.06 -3.41
C LEU A 178 -4.06 4.39 -4.50
N TRP A 179 -5.31 4.62 -4.07
CA TRP A 179 -6.39 5.00 -4.96
C TRP A 179 -6.07 6.29 -5.72
N HIS A 180 -5.68 7.36 -5.01
CA HIS A 180 -5.35 8.64 -5.63
C HIS A 180 -4.18 8.53 -6.61
N GLN A 181 -3.14 7.78 -6.24
CA GLN A 181 -1.99 7.56 -7.11
C GLN A 181 -2.39 6.88 -8.42
N ALA A 182 -3.19 5.81 -8.35
CA ALA A 182 -3.65 5.12 -9.55
C ALA A 182 -4.58 5.98 -10.42
N VAL A 183 -5.47 6.77 -9.81
CA VAL A 183 -6.36 7.69 -10.55
C VAL A 183 -5.58 8.80 -11.24
N GLN A 184 -4.50 9.31 -10.64
CA GLN A 184 -3.67 10.39 -11.19
C GLN A 184 -2.66 9.89 -12.25
N ASN A 185 -2.02 8.75 -11.99
CA ASN A 185 -0.92 8.24 -12.79
C ASN A 185 -1.36 7.24 -13.85
N GLY A 186 -2.57 6.66 -13.71
CA GLY A 186 -3.11 5.68 -14.63
C GLY A 186 -3.18 6.22 -16.06
N ARG A 187 -2.38 5.62 -16.95
CA ARG A 187 -2.43 5.88 -18.38
C ARG A 187 -3.27 4.79 -19.05
N LEU A 188 -4.12 5.19 -19.98
CA LEU A 188 -4.81 4.23 -20.83
C LEU A 188 -3.79 3.69 -21.84
N CYS A 189 -3.69 2.37 -21.93
CA CYS A 189 -2.94 1.70 -22.99
C CYS A 189 -3.86 1.45 -24.21
N ASP A 190 -3.32 0.76 -25.22
CA ASP A 190 -4.08 0.42 -26.41
C ASP A 190 -5.29 -0.45 -26.05
N PRO A 191 -6.49 -0.11 -26.54
CA PRO A 191 -7.71 -0.77 -26.12
C PRO A 191 -7.83 -2.17 -26.72
N VAL A 192 -8.05 -3.15 -25.85
CA VAL A 192 -8.21 -4.57 -26.19
C VAL A 192 -9.57 -5.07 -25.75
N TRP A 193 -9.98 -6.24 -26.23
CA TRP A 193 -11.14 -6.89 -25.63
C TRP A 193 -10.87 -7.25 -24.18
N ILE A 194 -11.81 -6.90 -23.32
CA ILE A 194 -11.83 -7.28 -21.92
C ILE A 194 -13.05 -8.16 -21.63
N HIS A 195 -12.91 -9.04 -20.65
CA HIS A 195 -14.01 -9.78 -20.04
C HIS A 195 -14.87 -8.86 -19.18
N GLY A 196 -14.23 -7.99 -18.39
CA GLY A 196 -14.86 -6.95 -17.57
C GLY A 196 -15.28 -7.39 -16.17
N ASP A 197 -15.26 -8.70 -15.88
CA ASP A 197 -15.46 -9.24 -14.54
C ASP A 197 -14.72 -10.57 -14.33
N MET A 198 -13.41 -10.60 -14.60
CA MET A 198 -12.60 -11.78 -14.25
C MET A 198 -12.58 -11.99 -12.74
N SER A 199 -13.18 -13.10 -12.31
CA SER A 199 -13.29 -13.45 -10.90
C SER A 199 -13.46 -14.96 -10.72
N PRO A 200 -13.22 -15.49 -9.51
CA PRO A 200 -13.35 -16.92 -9.23
C PRO A 200 -14.75 -17.48 -9.49
N SER A 201 -15.81 -16.66 -9.39
CA SER A 201 -17.17 -17.10 -9.68
C SER A 201 -17.41 -17.34 -11.18
N ASN A 202 -16.59 -16.72 -12.02
CA ASN A 202 -16.74 -16.69 -13.48
C ASN A 202 -15.76 -17.63 -14.19
N ILE A 203 -15.04 -18.46 -13.43
CA ILE A 203 -14.22 -19.55 -13.98
C ILE A 203 -14.74 -20.89 -13.48
N ILE A 204 -14.83 -21.85 -14.41
CA ILE A 204 -15.25 -23.22 -14.15
C ILE A 204 -14.03 -24.12 -14.10
N ILE A 205 -13.95 -24.92 -13.05
CA ILE A 205 -12.86 -25.84 -12.76
C ILE A 205 -13.33 -27.28 -13.02
N GLU A 206 -12.45 -28.05 -13.64
CA GLU A 206 -12.57 -29.50 -13.74
C GLU A 206 -11.19 -30.12 -13.56
N LYS A 207 -11.10 -31.19 -12.76
CA LYS A 207 -9.82 -31.87 -12.46
C LYS A 207 -8.72 -30.88 -12.01
N LYS A 208 -9.11 -29.93 -11.14
CA LYS A 208 -8.27 -28.88 -10.56
C LYS A 208 -7.73 -27.80 -11.52
N GLN A 209 -8.15 -27.80 -12.78
CA GLN A 209 -7.67 -26.87 -13.80
C GLN A 209 -8.81 -26.05 -14.40
N LEU A 210 -8.47 -24.94 -15.07
CA LEU A 210 -9.43 -24.10 -15.79
C LEU A 210 -10.04 -24.91 -16.94
N LYS A 211 -11.37 -25.05 -16.92
CA LYS A 211 -12.12 -25.65 -18.01
C LYS A 211 -12.79 -24.61 -18.89
N ALA A 212 -13.41 -23.60 -18.26
CA ALA A 212 -14.13 -22.56 -18.97
C ALA A 212 -14.09 -21.22 -18.25
N VAL A 213 -14.21 -20.15 -19.02
CA VAL A 213 -14.55 -18.81 -18.52
C VAL A 213 -16.00 -18.55 -18.90
N ILE A 214 -16.80 -17.96 -18.01
CA ILE A 214 -18.23 -17.70 -18.21
C ILE A 214 -18.59 -16.26 -17.83
N ASP A 215 -19.82 -15.85 -18.15
CA ASP A 215 -20.37 -14.52 -17.83
C ASP A 215 -19.67 -13.33 -18.52
N PHE A 216 -19.84 -13.26 -19.84
CA PHE A 216 -19.27 -12.21 -20.70
C PHE A 216 -20.17 -10.97 -20.76
N SER A 217 -20.94 -10.72 -19.71
CA SER A 217 -21.83 -9.55 -19.61
C SER A 217 -21.05 -8.23 -19.57
N GLY A 218 -19.84 -8.27 -19.00
CA GLY A 218 -18.92 -7.15 -18.85
C GLY A 218 -18.11 -6.77 -20.09
N ILE A 219 -18.22 -7.51 -21.20
CA ILE A 219 -17.31 -7.32 -22.34
C ILE A 219 -17.42 -5.94 -22.96
N ALA A 220 -16.25 -5.40 -23.29
CA ALA A 220 -16.03 -4.16 -24.02
C ALA A 220 -14.61 -4.14 -24.60
N VAL A 221 -14.32 -3.10 -25.37
CA VAL A 221 -12.99 -2.80 -25.88
C VAL A 221 -12.42 -1.64 -25.09
N GLY A 222 -11.40 -1.89 -24.29
CA GLY A 222 -10.87 -0.91 -23.35
C GLY A 222 -9.55 -1.33 -22.71
N GLU A 223 -9.23 -0.69 -21.60
CA GLU A 223 -8.00 -0.90 -20.86
C GLU A 223 -8.09 -2.22 -20.04
N PRO A 224 -7.08 -3.12 -20.12
CA PRO A 224 -7.14 -4.49 -19.58
C PRO A 224 -7.05 -4.62 -18.07
N SER A 225 -6.61 -3.59 -17.31
CA SER A 225 -6.34 -3.73 -15.87
C SER A 225 -7.50 -4.27 -15.04
N CYS A 226 -8.76 -4.05 -15.46
CA CYS A 226 -9.91 -4.53 -14.69
C CYS A 226 -10.01 -6.07 -14.64
N ASP A 227 -9.43 -6.77 -15.61
CA ASP A 227 -9.42 -8.24 -15.67
C ASP A 227 -8.27 -8.87 -14.87
N LEU A 228 -7.33 -8.05 -14.40
CA LEU A 228 -6.14 -8.49 -13.68
C LEU A 228 -6.35 -8.58 -12.17
N VAL A 229 -7.56 -8.25 -11.68
CA VAL A 229 -7.91 -8.18 -10.25
C VAL A 229 -7.68 -9.51 -9.52
N MET A 230 -7.80 -10.65 -10.22
CA MET A 230 -7.55 -11.99 -9.67
C MET A 230 -6.15 -12.16 -9.09
N ALA A 231 -5.18 -11.36 -9.52
CA ALA A 231 -3.83 -11.31 -8.94
C ALA A 231 -3.86 -11.07 -7.42
N TRP A 232 -4.81 -10.28 -6.90
CA TRP A 232 -4.94 -10.04 -5.45
C TRP A 232 -6.12 -10.75 -4.81
N THR A 233 -7.17 -11.06 -5.57
CA THR A 233 -8.41 -11.61 -5.00
C THR A 233 -8.51 -13.14 -5.03
N PHE A 234 -7.58 -13.83 -5.71
CA PHE A 234 -7.66 -15.28 -5.90
C PHE A 234 -6.32 -15.99 -5.81
N PHE A 235 -5.29 -15.48 -6.50
CA PHE A 235 -4.00 -16.14 -6.55
C PHE A 235 -3.19 -15.92 -5.26
N ASP A 236 -2.47 -16.97 -4.83
CA ASP A 236 -1.41 -16.85 -3.84
C ASP A 236 -0.17 -16.16 -4.44
N GLU A 237 0.86 -15.92 -3.64
CA GLU A 237 2.03 -15.16 -4.09
C GLU A 237 2.75 -15.83 -5.28
N ALA A 238 2.91 -17.16 -5.25
CA ALA A 238 3.59 -17.88 -6.32
C ALA A 238 2.78 -17.84 -7.63
N SER A 239 1.49 -18.13 -7.55
CA SER A 239 0.59 -18.15 -8.71
C SER A 239 0.37 -16.75 -9.28
N LYS A 240 0.42 -15.71 -8.43
CA LYS A 240 0.38 -14.31 -8.85
C LYS A 240 1.59 -13.94 -9.70
N GLN A 241 2.80 -14.37 -9.34
CA GLN A 241 3.98 -14.12 -10.15
C GLN A 241 3.88 -14.83 -11.51
N ILE A 242 3.47 -16.10 -11.52
CA ILE A 242 3.20 -16.85 -12.75
C ILE A 242 2.18 -16.12 -13.64
N PHE A 243 1.08 -15.64 -13.06
CA PHE A 243 0.06 -14.87 -13.78
C PHE A 243 0.64 -13.58 -14.40
N LYS A 244 1.48 -12.86 -13.65
CA LYS A 244 2.09 -11.61 -14.10
C LYS A 244 3.12 -11.82 -15.23
N GLU A 245 4.03 -12.77 -15.04
CA GLU A 245 5.06 -13.13 -16.01
C GLU A 245 4.44 -13.61 -17.34
N ASN A 246 3.31 -14.32 -17.25
CA ASN A 246 2.58 -14.76 -18.43
C ASN A 246 1.73 -13.67 -19.10
N LEU A 247 1.67 -12.43 -18.62
CA LEU A 247 0.93 -11.35 -19.28
C LEU A 247 1.82 -10.23 -19.84
N ASP A 248 3.06 -10.12 -19.36
CA ASP A 248 4.07 -9.15 -19.82
C ASP A 248 3.56 -7.70 -19.96
N TYR A 249 2.63 -7.31 -19.09
CA TYR A 249 2.15 -5.93 -19.01
C TYR A 249 3.14 -5.05 -18.26
N GLU A 250 3.27 -3.80 -18.71
CA GLU A 250 4.01 -2.76 -18.01
C GLU A 250 3.48 -2.54 -16.58
N GLU A 251 4.38 -2.11 -15.69
CA GLU A 251 4.08 -1.94 -14.27
C GLU A 251 2.92 -0.95 -14.01
N ASN A 252 2.75 0.07 -14.84
CA ASN A 252 1.62 1.01 -14.74
C ASN A 252 0.24 0.34 -14.89
N ILE A 253 0.11 -0.69 -15.74
CA ILE A 253 -1.14 -1.46 -15.90
C ILE A 253 -1.40 -2.26 -14.62
N TRP A 254 -0.35 -2.83 -14.01
CA TRP A 254 -0.48 -3.51 -12.72
C TRP A 254 -0.84 -2.55 -11.57
N GLU A 255 -0.37 -1.30 -11.60
CA GLU A 255 -0.78 -0.29 -10.62
C GLU A 255 -2.27 0.04 -10.70
N VAL A 256 -2.80 0.19 -11.92
CA VAL A 256 -4.23 0.44 -12.15
C VAL A 256 -5.06 -0.80 -11.79
N ALA A 257 -4.57 -2.01 -12.12
CA ALA A 257 -5.22 -3.28 -11.76
C ALA A 257 -5.33 -3.47 -10.24
N ARG A 258 -4.28 -3.11 -9.51
CA ARG A 258 -4.27 -3.14 -8.06
C ARG A 258 -5.34 -2.19 -7.49
N ALA A 259 -5.53 -1.04 -8.11
CA ALA A 259 -6.55 -0.09 -7.68
C ALA A 259 -7.98 -0.55 -8.03
N TRP A 260 -8.17 -1.31 -9.13
CA TRP A 260 -9.42 -2.01 -9.38
C TRP A 260 -9.73 -3.05 -8.29
N ALA A 261 -8.74 -3.83 -7.87
CA ALA A 261 -8.88 -4.79 -6.78
C ALA A 261 -9.21 -4.08 -5.47
N LEU A 262 -8.51 -2.96 -5.19
CA LEU A 262 -8.73 -2.13 -4.02
C LEU A 262 -10.17 -1.61 -3.96
N TRP A 263 -10.65 -1.01 -5.05
CA TRP A 263 -12.02 -0.52 -5.14
C TRP A 263 -13.02 -1.64 -4.88
N LYS A 264 -12.87 -2.81 -5.54
CA LYS A 264 -13.79 -3.95 -5.39
C LYS A 264 -13.85 -4.41 -3.93
N SER A 265 -12.72 -4.54 -3.26
CA SER A 265 -12.66 -4.93 -1.84
C SER A 265 -13.22 -3.87 -0.89
N LEU A 266 -12.91 -2.59 -1.11
CA LEU A 266 -13.45 -1.50 -0.29
C LEU A 266 -14.97 -1.42 -0.36
N ILE A 267 -15.56 -1.45 -1.56
CA ILE A 267 -17.02 -1.34 -1.70
C ILE A 267 -17.72 -2.58 -1.14
N THR A 268 -17.13 -3.76 -1.34
CA THR A 268 -17.69 -5.02 -0.85
C THR A 268 -17.70 -5.03 0.67
N LEU A 269 -16.61 -4.59 1.30
CA LEU A 269 -16.52 -4.47 2.76
C LEU A 269 -17.46 -3.38 3.29
N ALA A 270 -17.53 -2.23 2.61
CA ALA A 270 -18.42 -1.14 2.99
C ALA A 270 -19.91 -1.54 2.90
N ASP A 271 -20.31 -2.44 2.00
CA ASP A 271 -21.68 -2.92 1.86
C ASP A 271 -22.07 -3.99 2.90
N MET A 272 -21.09 -4.57 3.62
CA MET A 272 -21.36 -5.55 4.67
C MET A 272 -21.97 -4.89 5.91
N GLN A 273 -22.94 -5.58 6.52
CA GLN A 273 -23.55 -5.17 7.79
C GLN A 273 -22.67 -5.50 8.99
N ASP A 274 -21.90 -6.57 8.89
CA ASP A 274 -21.00 -7.07 9.94
C ASP A 274 -19.60 -7.35 9.37
N LEU A 275 -18.61 -6.65 9.90
CA LEU A 275 -17.21 -6.75 9.50
C LEU A 275 -16.44 -7.85 10.24
N GLN A 276 -17.08 -8.60 11.14
CA GLN A 276 -16.48 -9.74 11.85
C GLN A 276 -16.72 -11.09 11.14
N THR A 277 -17.38 -11.06 9.98
CA THR A 277 -17.67 -12.27 9.21
C THR A 277 -16.43 -12.81 8.50
N PRO A 278 -16.39 -14.13 8.19
CA PRO A 278 -15.31 -14.69 7.36
C PRO A 278 -15.16 -13.98 6.01
N ALA A 279 -16.27 -13.54 5.40
CA ALA A 279 -16.26 -12.78 4.15
C ALA A 279 -15.58 -11.41 4.30
N ALA A 280 -15.83 -10.70 5.40
CA ALA A 280 -15.16 -9.44 5.72
C ALA A 280 -13.65 -9.65 5.94
N ASN A 281 -13.27 -10.70 6.66
CA ASN A 281 -11.87 -11.06 6.87
C ASN A 281 -11.13 -11.37 5.55
N THR A 282 -11.81 -12.02 4.59
CA THR A 282 -11.24 -12.23 3.26
C THR A 282 -10.98 -10.90 2.55
N GLN A 283 -11.92 -9.95 2.58
CA GLN A 283 -11.70 -8.63 1.98
C GLN A 283 -10.58 -7.84 2.67
N LEU A 284 -10.51 -7.88 4.00
CA LEU A 284 -9.43 -7.24 4.76
C LEU A 284 -8.05 -7.80 4.39
N LYS A 285 -7.92 -9.13 4.26
CA LYS A 285 -6.67 -9.76 3.78
C LYS A 285 -6.30 -9.33 2.36
N ILE A 286 -7.28 -9.18 1.47
CA ILE A 286 -7.03 -8.66 0.12
C ILE A 286 -6.49 -7.22 0.21
N LEU A 287 -7.10 -6.36 1.03
CA LEU A 287 -6.64 -4.99 1.26
C LEU A 287 -5.21 -4.94 1.80
N GLU A 288 -4.89 -5.77 2.80
CA GLU A 288 -3.54 -5.90 3.36
C GLU A 288 -2.53 -6.34 2.29
N ASN A 289 -2.87 -7.37 1.50
CA ASN A 289 -2.03 -7.86 0.40
C ASN A 289 -1.77 -6.77 -0.65
N ILE A 290 -2.79 -5.97 -0.99
CA ILE A 290 -2.68 -4.84 -1.91
C ILE A 290 -1.68 -3.79 -1.40
N VAL A 291 -1.77 -3.42 -0.13
CA VAL A 291 -0.86 -2.43 0.47
C VAL A 291 0.56 -2.98 0.59
N ASN A 292 0.72 -4.24 0.98
CA ASN A 292 2.02 -4.88 1.13
C ASN A 292 2.77 -4.98 -0.20
N ASP A 293 2.07 -5.35 -1.28
CA ASP A 293 2.63 -5.41 -2.64
C ASP A 293 3.08 -4.03 -3.12
N HIS A 294 2.29 -2.97 -2.87
CA HIS A 294 2.73 -1.60 -3.16
C HIS A 294 3.93 -1.15 -2.33
N THR A 295 3.93 -1.47 -1.03
CA THR A 295 5.00 -1.05 -0.13
C THR A 295 6.32 -1.70 -0.51
N ALA A 296 6.30 -2.97 -0.94
CA ALA A 296 7.47 -3.64 -1.50
C ALA A 296 8.00 -2.89 -2.74
N LYS A 297 7.14 -2.57 -3.72
CA LYS A 297 7.54 -1.80 -4.92
C LYS A 297 8.07 -0.41 -4.58
N ARG A 298 7.43 0.28 -3.63
CA ARG A 298 7.88 1.60 -3.16
C ARG A 298 9.22 1.53 -2.44
N TYR A 299 9.50 0.46 -1.68
CA TYR A 299 10.80 0.21 -1.07
C TYR A 299 11.91 0.09 -2.14
N PHE A 300 11.65 -0.60 -3.25
CA PHE A 300 12.58 -0.68 -4.38
C PHE A 300 12.75 0.66 -5.12
N LEU A 301 11.69 1.47 -5.24
CA LEU A 301 11.72 2.77 -5.92
C LEU A 301 12.28 3.92 -5.06
N MET A 302 12.18 3.83 -3.73
CA MET A 302 12.65 4.85 -2.79
C MET A 302 14.07 4.59 -2.31
N THR A 303 15.05 4.85 -3.17
CA THR A 303 16.35 5.31 -2.65
C THR A 303 16.16 6.63 -1.90
N PRO A 304 16.73 6.82 -0.70
CA PRO A 304 16.05 7.63 0.31
C PRO A 304 16.32 9.13 0.14
N LYS A 305 15.25 9.93 0.21
CA LYS A 305 15.31 11.36 0.54
C LYS A 305 14.94 11.54 2.02
N PRO A 306 15.53 12.53 2.73
CA PRO A 306 15.62 12.54 4.19
C PRO A 306 14.27 12.68 4.92
N LEU A 307 14.17 12.00 6.07
CA LEU A 307 13.20 12.29 7.15
C LEU A 307 13.25 13.77 7.53
N ARG A 308 12.09 14.37 7.81
CA ARG A 308 12.01 15.84 7.97
C ARG A 308 12.34 16.34 9.37
N THR A 309 12.02 15.61 10.45
CA THR A 309 12.21 16.16 11.81
C THR A 309 12.29 15.12 12.93
N PHE A 310 13.31 15.19 13.80
CA PHE A 310 13.30 14.62 15.16
C PHE A 310 13.06 15.77 16.16
N THR A 311 12.03 15.70 17.00
CA THR A 311 11.63 16.81 17.90
C THR A 311 11.20 16.34 19.28
N ILE A 312 11.69 16.98 20.34
CA ILE A 312 11.05 16.92 21.67
C ILE A 312 9.98 18.03 21.73
N ASN A 313 8.73 17.66 22.00
CA ASN A 313 7.60 18.61 21.99
C ASN A 313 7.30 19.21 23.38
N SER A 314 6.29 20.09 23.44
CA SER A 314 5.81 20.71 24.69
C SER A 314 5.18 19.73 25.68
N HIS A 315 4.93 18.48 25.28
CA HIS A 315 4.42 17.39 26.11
C HIS A 315 5.52 16.38 26.47
N GLU A 316 6.79 16.76 26.28
CA GLU A 316 7.95 15.94 26.66
C GLU A 316 7.99 14.59 25.96
N LYS A 317 7.52 14.53 24.71
CA LYS A 317 7.61 13.35 23.83
C LYS A 317 8.62 13.55 22.72
N ILE A 318 9.29 12.46 22.35
CA ILE A 318 10.10 12.36 21.15
C ILE A 318 9.16 12.13 19.98
N ILE A 319 9.18 13.04 19.00
CA ILE A 319 8.38 12.98 17.77
C ILE A 319 9.31 12.81 16.58
N ILE A 320 8.99 11.83 15.75
CA ILE A 320 9.62 11.61 14.45
C ILE A 320 8.59 11.97 13.38
N GLU A 321 8.85 13.03 12.62
CA GLU A 321 7.99 13.46 11.51
C GLU A 321 8.46 12.82 10.20
N LEU A 322 7.66 11.88 9.72
CA LEU A 322 7.83 11.22 8.44
C LEU A 322 7.27 12.09 7.30
N ARG A 323 7.87 12.01 6.10
CA ARG A 323 7.39 12.76 4.93
C ARG A 323 6.14 12.11 4.34
N ASN A 324 6.04 10.80 4.46
CA ASN A 324 4.88 10.01 4.07
C ASN A 324 4.61 8.92 5.12
N TYR A 325 3.35 8.49 5.23
CA TYR A 325 2.91 7.40 6.10
C TYR A 325 3.72 6.11 5.93
N TYR A 326 4.26 5.85 4.74
CA TYR A 326 5.07 4.67 4.43
C TYR A 326 6.58 4.82 4.67
N ASP A 327 7.05 5.99 5.10
CA ASP A 327 8.49 6.12 5.37
C ASP A 327 8.83 5.26 6.58
N GLN A 328 9.69 4.27 6.38
CA GLN A 328 10.28 3.53 7.50
C GLN A 328 11.42 4.34 8.10
N LEU A 329 11.70 4.12 9.38
CA LEU A 329 12.89 4.66 10.04
C LEU A 329 14.02 3.61 9.95
N HIS A 330 15.07 3.91 9.20
CA HIS A 330 16.21 3.03 8.93
C HIS A 330 17.49 3.64 9.54
N CYS A 331 18.55 2.84 9.72
CA CYS A 331 19.80 3.31 10.33
C CYS A 331 20.48 4.41 9.51
N CYS A 332 20.76 4.18 8.23
CA CYS A 332 21.57 5.07 7.38
C CYS A 332 20.93 6.42 6.99
N TYR A 333 19.94 6.92 7.72
CA TYR A 333 19.30 8.20 7.45
C TYR A 333 19.90 9.34 8.26
N PHE A 334 20.00 10.53 7.65
CA PHE A 334 20.49 11.74 8.31
C PHE A 334 19.34 12.73 8.53
N PRO A 335 18.51 12.56 9.59
CA PRO A 335 17.37 13.42 9.84
C PRO A 335 17.80 14.83 10.25
N SER A 336 16.98 15.84 9.95
CA SER A 336 17.14 17.16 10.59
C SER A 336 16.57 17.15 12.00
N ILE A 337 17.35 17.60 12.98
CA ILE A 337 16.99 17.50 14.40
C ILE A 337 16.74 18.89 14.98
N TYR A 338 15.66 18.98 15.76
CA TYR A 338 15.30 20.22 16.41
C TYR A 338 14.81 20.00 17.83
N PHE A 339 15.21 20.91 18.72
CA PHE A 339 14.59 21.02 20.03
C PHE A 339 13.53 22.13 19.98
N LYS A 340 12.27 21.78 20.29
CA LYS A 340 11.19 22.78 20.38
C LYS A 340 10.87 23.05 21.85
N HIS A 341 10.89 24.33 22.22
CA HIS A 341 10.44 24.78 23.53
C HIS A 341 9.57 26.03 23.36
N TYR A 342 8.29 25.93 23.74
CA TYR A 342 7.26 26.91 23.41
C TYR A 342 7.29 27.26 21.90
N ASN A 343 7.48 28.54 21.56
CA ASN A 343 7.49 29.04 20.19
C ASN A 343 8.90 29.06 19.55
N HIS A 344 9.92 28.52 20.23
CA HIS A 344 11.29 28.50 19.72
C HIS A 344 11.69 27.11 19.23
N LYS A 345 12.36 27.06 18.08
CA LYS A 345 12.89 25.85 17.44
C LYS A 345 14.40 26.00 17.27
N TYR A 346 15.18 25.20 18.00
CA TYR A 346 16.64 25.18 17.93
C TYR A 346 17.09 24.04 17.01
N SER A 347 17.93 24.29 16.02
CA SER A 347 18.45 23.24 15.11
C SER A 347 19.75 22.66 15.64
N LEU A 348 19.81 21.33 15.78
CA LEU A 348 20.87 20.63 16.53
C LEU A 348 21.73 19.66 15.68
N ASN A 349 21.67 19.73 14.34
CA ASN A 349 22.29 18.76 13.40
C ASN A 349 23.84 18.53 13.42
N GLN A 350 24.29 17.30 13.66
CA GLN A 350 25.54 16.81 13.04
C GLN A 350 25.26 15.56 12.20
N HIS A 351 26.20 15.21 11.33
CA HIS A 351 26.18 14.11 10.35
C HIS A 351 26.16 12.70 10.98
N GLU A 352 25.33 12.49 11.99
CA GLU A 352 25.07 11.19 12.60
C GLU A 352 23.82 10.57 11.97
N ASP A 353 23.86 9.27 11.74
CA ASP A 353 22.72 8.55 11.23
C ASP A 353 21.67 8.32 12.35
N ALA A 354 20.43 8.01 11.96
CA ALA A 354 19.31 7.91 12.89
C ALA A 354 19.52 6.83 13.97
N ARG A 355 20.30 5.79 13.66
CA ARG A 355 20.62 4.73 14.62
C ARG A 355 21.63 5.21 15.63
N ASP A 356 22.80 5.66 15.17
CA ASP A 356 23.91 6.09 16.03
C ASP A 356 23.46 7.19 16.99
N LEU A 357 22.66 8.12 16.47
CA LEU A 357 22.05 9.19 17.24
C LEU A 357 21.14 8.68 18.35
N THR A 358 20.28 7.71 18.04
CA THR A 358 19.34 7.16 19.01
C THR A 358 20.09 6.32 20.05
N GLU A 359 21.14 5.59 19.65
CA GLU A 359 22.02 4.86 20.56
C GLU A 359 22.74 5.80 21.54
N LYS A 360 23.30 6.91 21.04
CA LYS A 360 23.94 7.95 21.86
C LYS A 360 22.99 8.57 22.88
N LEU A 361 21.76 8.88 22.47
CA LEU A 361 20.72 9.40 23.38
C LEU A 361 20.37 8.36 24.47
N VAL A 362 20.22 7.09 24.11
CA VAL A 362 19.96 6.00 25.07
C VAL A 362 21.08 5.91 26.09
N THR A 363 22.34 5.83 25.64
CA THR A 363 23.50 5.73 26.55
C THR A 363 23.59 6.93 27.50
N THR A 364 23.36 8.13 26.99
CA THR A 364 23.39 9.35 27.81
C THR A 364 22.28 9.34 28.86
N LEU A 365 21.05 8.96 28.47
CA LEU A 365 19.89 8.86 29.38
C LEU A 365 20.12 7.84 30.50
N GLU A 366 20.66 6.67 30.17
CA GLU A 366 21.02 5.64 31.16
C GLU A 366 22.03 6.20 32.18
N GLN A 367 23.08 6.86 31.71
CA GLN A 367 24.09 7.41 32.61
C GLN A 367 23.56 8.54 33.51
N VAL A 368 22.72 9.46 33.02
CA VAL A 368 22.15 10.51 33.89
C VAL A 368 21.12 9.98 34.88
N LEU A 369 20.34 8.95 34.51
CA LEU A 369 19.38 8.30 35.40
C LEU A 369 20.07 7.55 36.55
N GLU A 370 21.28 7.05 36.30
CA GLU A 370 22.16 6.41 37.28
C GLU A 370 23.07 7.41 38.02
N ASN A 371 22.93 8.71 37.76
CA ASN A 371 23.75 9.78 38.33
C ASN A 371 25.27 9.61 38.06
N LYS A 372 25.61 9.08 36.88
CA LYS A 372 27.00 8.81 36.46
C LYS A 372 27.63 9.92 35.61
N LEU A 373 26.82 10.85 35.09
CA LEU A 373 27.27 11.99 34.29
C LEU A 373 27.28 13.27 35.13
N THR A 374 27.97 13.26 36.27
CA THR A 374 28.12 14.45 37.11
C THR A 374 29.06 15.47 36.45
N LEU A 375 28.70 16.74 36.60
CA LEU A 375 29.52 17.85 36.15
C LEU A 375 30.66 18.11 37.17
N PRO A 376 31.94 18.02 36.79
CA PRO A 376 33.06 18.34 37.69
C PRO A 376 33.02 19.81 38.12
N ASP A 377 33.43 20.11 39.36
CA ASP A 377 33.41 21.48 39.92
C ASP A 377 34.16 22.51 39.06
N GLU A 378 35.17 22.07 38.32
CA GLU A 378 35.98 22.87 37.40
C GLU A 378 35.24 23.28 36.11
N LEU A 379 34.16 22.56 35.76
CA LEU A 379 33.38 22.78 34.54
C LEU A 379 32.01 23.36 34.91
N GLN A 380 31.86 24.68 34.91
CA GLN A 380 30.57 25.29 35.30
C GLN A 380 29.59 25.48 34.12
N ASP A 381 30.10 25.53 32.88
CA ASP A 381 29.31 25.72 31.66
C ASP A 381 29.93 24.95 30.49
N LEU A 382 29.30 23.83 30.12
CA LEU A 382 29.75 22.96 29.03
C LEU A 382 29.74 23.68 27.68
N GLY A 383 28.81 24.61 27.46
CA GLY A 383 28.78 25.42 26.24
C GLY A 383 29.95 26.40 26.14
N THR A 384 30.43 26.94 27.26
CA THR A 384 31.63 27.77 27.29
C THR A 384 32.85 26.96 26.86
N ILE A 385 32.96 25.72 27.35
CA ILE A 385 34.06 24.82 27.02
C ILE A 385 34.00 24.41 25.55
N ALA A 386 32.83 24.00 25.06
CA ALA A 386 32.61 23.62 23.66
C ALA A 386 32.92 24.76 22.69
N ASN A 387 32.57 26.01 23.04
CA ASN A 387 32.89 27.18 22.22
C ASN A 387 34.37 27.56 22.23
N HIS A 388 35.05 27.46 23.38
CA HIS A 388 36.51 27.64 23.44
C HIS A 388 37.26 26.56 22.65
N HIS A 389 36.68 25.35 22.57
CA HIS A 389 37.19 24.25 21.78
C HIS A 389 37.01 24.47 20.25
N TYR A 390 35.91 25.08 19.79
CA TYR A 390 35.64 25.36 18.37
C TYR A 390 36.38 26.61 17.83
N ASN A 391 37.69 26.73 18.05
CA ASN A 391 38.49 27.87 17.59
C ASN A 391 39.03 27.67 16.16
N PRO A 392 38.59 28.43 15.14
CA PRO A 392 39.00 28.25 13.75
C PRO A 392 40.43 28.74 13.43
N LYS A 393 41.23 29.17 14.42
CA LYS A 393 42.63 29.56 14.20
C LYS A 393 43.61 28.37 14.17
N ASP A 394 43.22 27.19 14.62
CA ASP A 394 44.14 26.06 14.75
C ASP A 394 44.19 25.17 13.49
N HIS A 395 44.39 25.78 12.33
CA HIS A 395 44.64 25.05 11.08
C HIS A 395 46.09 24.53 10.97
N HIS A 396 46.86 24.61 12.05
CA HIS A 396 48.19 24.01 12.17
C HIS A 396 48.25 23.11 13.40
N ASN A 397 47.39 22.09 13.44
CA ASN A 397 47.69 20.73 13.90
C ASN A 397 46.39 19.93 13.93
N TYR A 398 46.08 19.25 12.83
CA TYR A 398 45.36 18.00 12.97
C TYR A 398 46.29 17.07 13.77
N TYR A 399 45.91 16.82 15.02
CA TYR A 399 46.56 15.99 16.04
C TYR A 399 47.73 16.62 16.84
N SER A 400 47.72 16.30 18.14
CA SER A 400 48.81 16.36 19.13
C SER A 400 48.94 17.59 20.06
N SER A 401 47.98 17.79 20.95
CA SER A 401 48.40 17.78 22.36
C SER A 401 47.60 16.68 23.08
N LYS A 402 48.26 15.82 23.84
CA LYS A 402 47.59 14.74 24.57
C LYS A 402 46.52 15.29 25.52
N GLU A 403 46.78 16.45 26.09
CA GLU A 403 45.84 17.21 26.92
C GLU A 403 44.61 17.72 26.12
N PHE A 404 44.73 17.91 24.80
CA PHE A 404 43.64 18.29 23.90
C PHE A 404 42.68 17.13 23.61
N GLU A 405 43.20 15.94 23.28
CA GLU A 405 42.37 14.73 23.06
C GLU A 405 41.67 14.31 24.34
N GLU A 406 42.41 14.29 25.46
CA GLU A 406 41.86 13.93 26.78
C GLU A 406 40.74 14.87 27.24
N ARG A 407 40.84 16.17 26.96
CA ARG A 407 39.77 17.14 27.30
C ARG A 407 38.59 17.07 26.32
N TYR A 408 38.83 16.77 25.05
CA TYR A 408 37.79 16.65 24.02
C TYR A 408 36.86 15.46 24.27
N GLU A 409 37.46 14.26 24.41
CA GLU A 409 36.72 13.04 24.71
C GLU A 409 35.93 13.16 26.02
N ARG A 410 36.48 13.90 26.99
CA ARG A 410 35.83 14.13 28.29
C ARG A 410 34.55 14.97 28.20
N PHE A 411 34.37 15.84 27.20
CA PHE A 411 33.13 16.62 27.08
C PHE A 411 32.09 15.96 26.16
N GLN A 412 32.52 15.22 25.14
CA GLN A 412 31.61 14.57 24.19
C GLN A 412 30.63 13.61 24.88
N LYS A 413 31.02 13.02 26.01
CA LYS A 413 30.15 12.14 26.82
C LYS A 413 28.91 12.84 27.40
N TYR A 414 28.90 14.17 27.48
CA TYR A 414 27.74 14.94 27.94
C TYR A 414 26.89 15.47 26.78
N GLU A 415 27.43 15.47 25.56
CA GLU A 415 26.78 16.01 24.38
C GLU A 415 25.79 15.00 23.82
N ILE A 416 24.54 15.42 23.69
CA ILE A 416 23.52 14.62 23.02
C ILE A 416 23.56 14.89 21.51
N LEU A 417 23.56 16.17 21.13
CA LEU A 417 23.35 16.67 19.76
C LEU A 417 24.14 17.98 19.56
N GLY A 418 24.65 18.25 18.35
CA GLY A 418 25.44 19.46 18.08
C GLY A 418 25.35 19.99 16.64
N HIS A 419 25.19 21.32 16.46
CA HIS A 419 25.31 22.07 15.17
C HIS A 419 25.48 23.59 15.39
N ASP A 420 24.48 24.38 14.95
CA ASP A 420 24.24 25.78 15.30
C ASP A 420 24.07 25.96 16.81
N TYR A 421 23.72 24.89 17.53
CA TYR A 421 23.65 24.80 18.98
C TYR A 421 24.22 23.47 19.47
N PHE A 422 24.85 23.47 20.63
CA PHE A 422 25.20 22.28 21.40
C PHE A 422 24.09 21.97 22.40
N ALA A 423 23.73 20.69 22.55
CA ALA A 423 22.79 20.21 23.55
C ALA A 423 23.48 19.22 24.50
N PHE A 424 23.40 19.50 25.80
CA PHE A 424 24.05 18.72 26.85
C PHE A 424 23.04 18.13 27.83
N LEU A 425 23.28 16.90 28.28
CA LEU A 425 22.56 16.26 29.38
C LEU A 425 23.53 15.76 30.44
N PHE A 426 23.35 16.18 31.68
CA PHE A 426 24.25 15.86 32.78
C PHE A 426 23.55 15.94 34.13
N ASN A 427 24.21 15.49 35.20
CA ASN A 427 23.76 15.66 36.57
C ASN A 427 24.45 16.87 37.23
N ASP A 428 23.66 17.74 37.86
CA ASP A 428 24.23 18.77 38.73
C ASP A 428 24.75 18.18 40.06
N MET A 429 25.33 19.02 40.91
CA MET A 429 25.88 18.60 42.20
C MET A 429 24.84 18.00 43.17
N TYR A 430 23.55 18.21 42.92
CA TYR A 430 22.44 17.66 43.71
C TYR A 430 21.85 16.39 43.08
N GLY A 431 22.39 15.94 41.94
CA GLY A 431 21.90 14.79 41.19
C GLY A 431 20.69 15.09 40.29
N ASN A 432 20.32 16.37 40.11
CA ASN A 432 19.26 16.74 39.17
C ASN A 432 19.73 16.54 37.74
N ILE A 433 18.87 16.01 36.87
CA ILE A 433 19.17 15.89 35.44
C ILE A 433 18.98 17.25 34.78
N ILE A 434 20.03 17.80 34.21
CA ILE A 434 20.05 19.12 33.55
C ILE A 434 20.14 18.92 32.04
N LEU A 435 19.20 19.52 31.31
CA LEU A 435 19.29 19.73 29.87
C LEU A 435 19.69 21.18 29.59
N GLN A 436 20.82 21.37 28.93
CA GLN A 436 21.33 22.67 28.52
C GLN A 436 21.44 22.77 26.99
N ILE A 437 21.03 23.89 26.41
CA ILE A 437 21.26 24.21 25.00
C ILE A 437 22.05 25.52 24.93
N SER A 438 23.24 25.42 24.34
CA SER A 438 24.18 26.52 24.23
C SER A 438 24.42 26.87 22.76
N PRO A 439 24.49 28.16 22.39
CA PRO A 439 24.75 28.54 21.01
C PRO A 439 26.17 28.11 20.61
N ALA A 440 26.32 27.58 19.40
CA ALA A 440 27.64 27.44 18.81
C ALA A 440 28.06 28.80 18.22
N TYR A 441 29.31 29.19 18.45
CA TYR A 441 29.86 30.42 17.88
C TYR A 441 29.71 30.36 16.35
N PRO A 442 29.30 31.46 15.67
CA PRO A 442 28.72 31.39 14.33
C PRO A 442 29.57 30.62 13.30
N LEU A 443 29.13 29.40 12.98
CA LEU A 443 29.57 28.61 11.81
C LEU A 443 29.27 29.30 10.48
N ARG A 444 28.32 30.25 10.49
CA ARG A 444 27.85 31.01 9.31
C ARG A 444 28.96 31.76 8.55
N HIS A 445 30.13 31.90 9.14
CA HIS A 445 31.30 32.52 8.53
C HIS A 445 32.10 31.58 7.60
N VAL A 446 32.02 30.26 7.80
CA VAL A 446 32.71 29.26 6.97
C VAL A 446 32.05 29.12 5.59
N ARG A 447 30.71 29.16 5.53
CA ARG A 447 29.94 29.11 4.26
C ARG A 447 30.03 30.39 3.41
N LYS A 448 30.54 31.50 3.95
CA LYS A 448 30.73 32.79 3.24
C LYS A 448 32.21 33.17 3.00
N HIS A 449 33.14 32.23 3.18
CA HIS A 449 34.59 32.43 3.02
C HIS A 449 35.19 33.60 3.83
N ARG A 450 34.58 33.99 4.96
CA ARG A 450 35.14 35.02 5.85
C ARG A 450 35.49 34.39 7.19
N LYS A 451 36.77 34.19 7.48
CA LYS A 451 37.23 33.68 8.79
C LYS A 451 36.82 34.66 9.90
N PRO A 452 36.14 34.22 10.97
CA PRO A 452 35.85 35.09 12.11
C PRO A 452 37.15 35.39 12.86
N SER A 453 37.36 36.64 13.30
CA SER A 453 38.56 36.99 14.06
C SER A 453 38.48 36.41 15.48
N TYR A 454 39.61 35.98 16.04
CA TYR A 454 39.68 35.53 17.44
C TYR A 454 39.26 36.61 18.44
N ASN A 455 39.54 37.88 18.11
CA ASN A 455 39.08 39.00 18.93
C ASN A 455 37.55 39.13 18.90
N ASN A 456 36.88 38.83 17.78
CA ASN A 456 35.42 38.79 17.70
C ASN A 456 34.85 37.61 18.50
N PHE A 457 35.54 36.47 18.50
CA PHE A 457 35.17 35.32 19.33
C PHE A 457 35.25 35.66 20.82
N LEU A 458 36.40 36.19 21.27
CA LEU A 458 36.58 36.61 22.66
C LEU A 458 35.58 37.70 23.06
N HIS A 459 35.33 38.65 22.16
CA HIS A 459 34.30 39.67 22.37
C HIS A 459 32.92 39.03 22.55
N TRP A 460 32.50 38.14 21.64
CA TRP A 460 31.23 37.44 21.74
C TRP A 460 31.12 36.59 23.01
N MET A 461 32.15 35.82 23.37
CA MET A 461 32.20 35.05 24.62
C MET A 461 31.98 35.94 25.84
N LYS A 462 32.54 37.16 25.82
CA LYS A 462 32.42 38.12 26.93
C LYS A 462 31.10 38.89 26.93
N THR A 463 30.53 39.23 25.77
CA THR A 463 29.42 40.19 25.67
C THR A 463 28.09 39.61 25.21
N SER A 464 28.07 38.39 24.66
CA SER A 464 26.90 37.89 23.92
C SER A 464 26.62 36.40 24.12
N TYR A 465 27.60 35.63 24.59
CA TYR A 465 27.40 34.23 24.95
C TYR A 465 26.52 34.11 26.19
N SER A 466 25.51 33.26 26.08
CA SER A 466 24.73 32.73 27.20
C SER A 466 24.07 31.44 26.74
N PRO A 467 23.89 30.43 27.63
CA PRO A 467 23.00 29.32 27.34
C PRO A 467 21.63 29.86 26.90
N LYS A 468 21.06 29.29 25.85
CA LYS A 468 19.72 29.66 25.36
C LYS A 468 18.63 28.98 26.16
N PHE A 469 18.95 27.86 26.78
CA PHE A 469 18.02 27.08 27.56
C PHE A 469 18.79 26.24 28.57
N THR A 470 18.35 26.24 29.83
CA THR A 470 18.82 25.32 30.87
C THR A 470 17.60 24.93 31.69
N ARG A 471 17.35 23.63 31.86
CA ARG A 471 16.17 23.13 32.58
C ARG A 471 16.50 21.85 33.34
N ILE A 472 15.94 21.73 34.54
CA ILE A 472 15.88 20.47 35.28
C ILE A 472 14.81 19.58 34.62
N ILE A 473 15.24 18.41 34.17
CA ILE A 473 14.39 17.37 33.61
C ILE A 473 13.94 16.45 34.76
N PRO A 474 12.63 16.30 34.99
CA PRO A 474 12.14 15.35 35.97
C PRO A 474 12.62 13.94 35.63
N LYS A 475 13.00 13.16 36.64
CA LYS A 475 13.47 11.77 36.44
C LYS A 475 12.50 10.94 35.59
N LYS A 476 11.20 11.08 35.84
CA LYS A 476 10.15 10.40 35.08
C LYS A 476 10.17 10.72 33.58
N VAL A 477 10.46 11.97 33.23
CA VAL A 477 10.55 12.41 31.82
C VAL A 477 11.77 11.78 31.14
N ALA A 478 12.90 11.73 31.84
CA ALA A 478 14.10 11.06 31.32
C ALA A 478 13.88 9.54 31.15
N GLU A 479 13.15 8.89 32.06
CA GLU A 479 12.71 7.50 31.90
C GLU A 479 11.80 7.33 30.67
N ASP A 480 10.82 8.22 30.47
CA ASP A 480 9.91 8.16 29.32
C ASP A 480 10.64 8.40 27.98
N TRP A 481 11.68 9.25 27.96
CA TRP A 481 12.55 9.44 26.81
C TRP A 481 13.42 8.22 26.53
N LEU A 482 13.92 7.56 27.58
CA LEU A 482 14.72 6.34 27.45
C LEU A 482 13.88 5.21 26.84
N ASP A 483 12.66 5.02 27.35
CA ASP A 483 11.73 4.01 26.84
C ASP A 483 11.35 4.28 25.38
N GLN A 484 11.03 5.54 25.03
CA GLN A 484 10.76 5.94 23.65
C GLN A 484 11.97 5.70 22.74
N SER A 485 13.18 6.05 23.18
CA SER A 485 14.41 5.87 22.38
C SER A 485 14.71 4.39 22.15
N ARG A 486 14.48 3.52 23.13
CA ARG A 486 14.60 2.06 22.97
C ARG A 486 13.57 1.49 21.99
N GLN A 487 12.33 1.98 22.03
CA GLN A 487 11.31 1.60 21.04
C GLN A 487 11.71 2.03 19.62
N ILE A 488 12.23 3.25 19.47
CA ILE A 488 12.75 3.76 18.19
C ILE A 488 13.89 2.87 17.67
N LEU A 489 14.85 2.48 18.52
CA LEU A 489 15.91 1.53 18.13
C LEU A 489 15.34 0.16 17.73
N GLY A 490 14.31 -0.32 18.43
CA GLY A 490 13.59 -1.54 18.06
C GLY A 490 12.98 -1.46 16.67
N ILE A 491 12.31 -0.35 16.34
CA ILE A 491 11.75 -0.08 15.01
C ILE A 491 12.85 -0.05 13.96
N ILE A 492 13.96 0.66 14.20
CA ILE A 492 15.10 0.72 13.28
C ILE A 492 15.65 -0.68 13.01
N LYS A 493 15.89 -1.48 14.06
CA LYS A 493 16.40 -2.85 13.93
C LYS A 493 15.45 -3.75 13.16
N ASN A 494 14.14 -3.68 13.44
CA ASN A 494 13.15 -4.47 12.73
C ASN A 494 13.08 -4.10 11.25
N ASN A 495 13.10 -2.80 10.91
CA ASN A 495 13.09 -2.34 9.53
C ASN A 495 14.35 -2.79 8.77
N ILE A 496 15.52 -2.79 9.42
CA ILE A 496 16.76 -3.36 8.86
C ILE A 496 16.56 -4.86 8.56
N HIS A 497 16.10 -5.63 9.54
CA HIS A 497 15.90 -7.07 9.38
C HIS A 497 14.86 -7.44 8.30
N GLU A 498 13.76 -6.69 8.19
CA GLU A 498 12.77 -6.88 7.13
C GLU A 498 13.32 -6.51 5.75
N GLY A 499 14.09 -5.43 5.67
CA GLY A 499 14.80 -5.04 4.46
C GLY A 499 15.69 -6.16 3.96
N PHE A 500 16.54 -6.72 4.83
CA PHE A 500 17.44 -7.83 4.47
C PHE A 500 16.74 -9.18 4.25
N ARG A 501 15.59 -9.48 4.89
CA ARG A 501 14.83 -10.71 4.62
C ARG A 501 14.20 -10.75 3.23
N LYS A 502 13.90 -9.59 2.65
CA LYS A 502 13.32 -9.46 1.30
C LYS A 502 14.37 -9.55 0.19
N PHE A 503 15.64 -9.67 0.56
CA PHE A 503 16.73 -10.09 -0.31
C PHE A 503 17.22 -11.46 0.18
N PRO A 504 17.04 -12.57 -0.56
CA PRO A 504 18.01 -13.64 -0.41
C PRO A 504 19.38 -13.01 -0.65
N ALA A 505 20.34 -13.27 0.23
CA ALA A 505 21.73 -13.05 -0.14
C ALA A 505 21.90 -13.76 -1.49
N GLU A 506 22.30 -13.04 -2.53
CA GLU A 506 22.99 -13.68 -3.64
C GLU A 506 24.08 -14.51 -2.95
N GLU A 507 24.01 -15.83 -3.09
CA GLU A 507 25.14 -16.68 -2.74
C GLU A 507 26.34 -16.02 -3.40
N GLU A 508 27.30 -15.60 -2.58
CA GLU A 508 28.60 -15.19 -3.08
C GLU A 508 29.06 -16.32 -3.99
N ASP A 509 29.04 -16.07 -5.30
CA ASP A 509 29.78 -16.84 -6.28
C ASP A 509 31.25 -16.75 -5.86
N SER A 510 31.64 -17.68 -4.99
CA SER A 510 33.02 -17.97 -4.69
C SER A 510 33.61 -18.68 -5.91
N ASP A 511 33.84 -17.92 -6.98
CA ASP A 511 34.68 -18.29 -8.11
C ASP A 511 35.05 -17.04 -8.93
N GLN A 512 36.07 -16.29 -8.47
CA GLN A 512 37.26 -15.85 -9.24
C GLN A 512 38.19 -14.94 -8.45
#